data_AF-A0A7R9DRJ3-F1
#
_entry.id   AF-A0A7R9DRJ3-F1
#
_cell.length_a   1.000
_cell.length_b   1.000
_cell.length_c   1.000
_cell.angle_alpha   90.00
_cell.angle_beta   90.00
_cell.angle_gamma   90.00
#
_symmetry.space_group_name_H-M   'P 1'
#
loop_
_entity.id
_entity.type
_entity.pdbx_description
1 polymer ?
#
loop_
_entity_poly.entity_id
_entity_poly.type
_entity_poly.pdbx_seq_one_letter_code
_entity_poly.pdbx_strand_id
1 'polypeptide(L)'
;GEKRPSRVRADVTVNLSVRNEIKAEWENLRKHDVCFLITVRPTSSIGTKFDHRAPFVPQVGLTFVRGCEIEGMLDQNGRVIEEGPEPKPALPGEKRTFRVWLDCNQYRLDMDNANQGKEVGHYLL
;
A
#
# COMPACT_ATOMS: atom_id res chain seq x y z
N GLY A 1 -0.45 11.42 28.78
CA GLY A 1 0.29 10.51 27.88
C GLY A 1 -0.29 10.63 26.50
N GLU A 2 0.54 10.80 25.47
CA GLU A 2 0.06 10.85 24.07
C GLU A 2 -0.59 9.51 23.69
N LYS A 3 -1.84 9.57 23.23
CA LYS A 3 -2.64 8.39 22.82
C LYS A 3 -2.33 7.90 21.40
N ARG A 4 -1.19 8.31 20.81
CA ARG A 4 -0.79 7.93 19.45
C ARG A 4 0.45 7.03 19.48
N PRO A 5 0.53 5.96 18.67
CA PRO A 5 1.78 5.25 18.48
C PRO A 5 2.82 6.22 17.91
N SER A 6 4.06 6.14 18.38
CA SER A 6 5.17 6.95 17.87
C SER A 6 5.52 6.61 16.43
N ARG A 7 5.14 5.41 15.96
CA ARG A 7 5.38 4.94 14.60
C ARG A 7 4.47 3.76 14.25
N VAL A 8 3.90 3.76 13.05
CA VAL A 8 3.09 2.65 12.52
C VAL A 8 3.76 2.11 11.26
N ARG A 9 3.95 0.79 11.20
CA ARG A 9 4.53 0.09 10.04
C ARG A 9 3.59 -0.96 9.49
N ALA A 10 3.72 -1.21 8.20
CA ALA A 10 3.11 -2.36 7.54
C ALA A 10 4.06 -2.92 6.47
N ASP A 11 3.93 -4.22 6.20
CA ASP A 11 4.62 -4.90 5.11
C ASP A 11 3.59 -5.21 4.01
N VAL A 12 3.74 -4.57 2.84
CA VAL A 12 2.81 -4.67 1.71
C VAL A 12 3.44 -5.54 0.63
N THR A 13 2.77 -6.64 0.28
CA THR A 13 3.27 -7.57 -0.75
C THR A 13 2.47 -7.46 -2.03
N VAL A 14 3.17 -7.31 -3.16
CA VAL A 14 2.59 -7.30 -4.51
C VAL A 14 3.16 -8.44 -5.34
N ASN A 15 2.37 -8.93 -6.30
CA ASN A 15 2.83 -9.86 -7.31
C ASN A 15 3.03 -9.12 -8.63
N LEU A 16 4.28 -9.00 -9.07
CA LEU A 16 4.72 -8.30 -10.27
C LEU A 16 4.81 -9.24 -11.47
N SER A 17 3.82 -10.11 -11.66
CA SER A 17 3.64 -10.90 -12.89
C SER A 17 3.18 -10.01 -14.06
N VAL A 18 3.99 -9.00 -14.37
CA VAL A 18 3.74 -7.92 -15.34
C VAL A 18 4.94 -7.81 -16.29
N ARG A 19 4.89 -6.84 -17.22
CA ARG A 19 6.02 -6.57 -18.12
C ARG A 19 7.26 -6.14 -17.34
N ASN A 20 8.44 -6.50 -17.82
CA ASN A 20 9.72 -6.19 -17.16
C ASN A 20 9.92 -4.68 -16.91
N GLU A 21 9.47 -3.82 -17.82
CA GLU A 21 9.52 -2.36 -17.66
C GLU A 21 8.74 -1.90 -16.41
N ILE A 22 7.53 -2.41 -16.21
CA ILE A 22 6.69 -2.10 -15.06
C ILE A 22 7.30 -2.71 -13.79
N LYS A 23 7.78 -3.95 -13.86
CA LYS A 23 8.46 -4.59 -12.73
C LYS A 23 9.65 -3.76 -12.26
N ALA A 24 10.46 -3.25 -13.19
CA ALA A 24 11.60 -2.39 -12.89
C ALA A 24 11.17 -1.06 -12.26
N GLU A 25 10.07 -0.45 -12.71
CA GLU A 25 9.51 0.76 -12.08
C GLU A 25 9.14 0.52 -10.61
N TRP A 26 8.48 -0.60 -10.30
CA TRP A 26 8.14 -0.97 -8.92
C TRP A 26 9.38 -1.27 -8.06
N GLU A 27 10.36 -1.97 -8.61
CA GLU A 27 11.63 -2.27 -7.93
C GLU A 27 12.52 -1.03 -7.72
N ASN A 28 12.23 0.04 -8.46
CA ASN A 28 12.91 1.33 -8.34
C ASN A 28 12.35 2.26 -7.27
N LEU A 29 11.23 1.91 -6.61
CA LEU A 29 10.72 2.65 -5.45
C LEU A 29 11.81 2.77 -4.38
N ARG A 30 11.99 4.00 -3.88
CA ARG A 30 13.04 4.37 -2.94
C ARG A 30 12.47 4.74 -1.59
N LYS A 31 13.35 4.80 -0.60
CA LYS A 31 13.00 5.36 0.70
C LYS A 31 12.42 6.76 0.51
N HIS A 32 11.37 7.07 1.27
CA HIS A 32 10.63 8.34 1.22
C HIS A 32 9.70 8.54 0.03
N ASP A 33 9.63 7.59 -0.92
CA ASP A 33 8.58 7.63 -1.93
C ASP A 33 7.20 7.46 -1.27
N VAL A 34 6.24 8.25 -1.73
CA VAL A 34 4.86 8.25 -1.20
C VAL A 34 3.99 7.35 -2.06
N CYS A 35 3.22 6.49 -1.40
CA CYS A 35 2.26 5.59 -2.03
C CYS A 35 0.88 5.74 -1.39
N PHE A 36 -0.16 5.29 -2.10
CA PHE A 36 -1.52 5.23 -1.60
C PHE A 36 -1.99 3.78 -1.51
N LEU A 37 -2.47 3.39 -0.33
CA LEU A 37 -3.18 2.14 -0.11
C LEU A 37 -4.67 2.38 -0.36
N ILE A 38 -5.23 1.65 -1.31
CA ILE A 38 -6.58 1.88 -1.82
C ILE A 38 -7.44 0.64 -1.58
N THR A 39 -8.64 0.83 -1.04
CA THR A 39 -9.65 -0.23 -0.90
C THR A 39 -10.85 0.07 -1.79
N VAL A 40 -11.16 -0.85 -2.70
CA VAL A 40 -12.36 -0.81 -3.55
C VAL A 40 -13.29 -1.97 -3.21
N ARG A 41 -14.60 -1.70 -3.26
CA ARG A 41 -15.70 -2.66 -3.10
C ARG A 41 -16.64 -2.50 -4.28
N PRO A 42 -16.29 -3.05 -5.44
CA PRO A 42 -17.08 -2.87 -6.65
C PRO A 42 -18.46 -3.50 -6.48
N THR A 43 -19.50 -2.75 -6.84
CA THR A 43 -20.90 -3.23 -6.86
C THR A 43 -21.34 -3.64 -8.27
N SER A 44 -20.56 -3.27 -9.29
CA SER A 44 -20.83 -3.57 -10.69
C SER A 44 -20.42 -4.99 -11.06
N SER A 45 -21.12 -5.58 -12.02
CA SER A 45 -20.76 -6.90 -12.57
C SER A 45 -19.50 -6.84 -13.43
N ILE A 46 -18.82 -7.98 -13.55
CA ILE A 46 -17.64 -8.15 -14.42
C ILE A 46 -18.01 -7.77 -15.86
N GLY A 47 -17.15 -6.98 -16.51
CA GLY A 47 -17.36 -6.51 -17.88
C GLY A 47 -18.13 -5.19 -17.98
N THR A 48 -18.61 -4.62 -16.86
CA THR A 48 -19.18 -3.27 -16.84
C THR A 48 -18.13 -2.26 -17.31
N LYS A 49 -18.50 -1.42 -18.29
CA LYS A 49 -17.63 -0.36 -18.80
C LYS A 49 -17.70 0.86 -17.89
N PHE A 50 -16.56 1.50 -17.65
CA PHE A 50 -16.49 2.75 -16.91
C PHE A 50 -16.78 3.95 -17.82
N ASP A 51 -17.65 4.85 -17.37
CA ASP A 51 -17.89 6.16 -17.97
C ASP A 51 -17.00 7.21 -17.27
N HIS A 52 -16.09 7.81 -18.03
CA HIS A 52 -15.16 8.82 -17.52
C HIS A 52 -15.83 10.16 -17.20
N ARG A 53 -17.10 10.35 -17.60
CA ARG A 53 -17.92 11.52 -17.26
C ARG A 53 -18.76 11.30 -16.00
N ALA A 54 -18.92 10.05 -15.56
CA ALA A 54 -19.65 9.72 -14.36
C ALA A 54 -18.79 9.91 -13.10
N PRO A 55 -19.41 10.07 -11.91
CA PRO A 55 -18.67 10.18 -10.66
C PRO A 55 -17.81 8.94 -10.38
N PHE A 56 -16.50 9.15 -10.15
CA PHE A 56 -15.52 8.07 -9.98
C PHE A 56 -15.81 7.15 -8.78
N VAL A 57 -16.02 7.73 -7.59
CA VAL A 57 -16.14 7.00 -6.31
C VAL A 57 -17.23 5.91 -6.34
N PRO A 58 -18.51 6.22 -6.64
CA PRO A 58 -19.56 5.20 -6.65
C PRO A 58 -19.37 4.19 -7.78
N GLN A 59 -18.77 4.60 -8.89
CA GLN A 59 -18.56 3.75 -10.04
C GLN A 59 -17.51 2.65 -9.79
N VAL A 60 -16.40 2.97 -9.12
CA VAL A 60 -15.36 1.98 -8.79
C VAL A 60 -15.57 1.33 -7.43
N GLY A 61 -16.51 1.85 -6.63
CA GLY A 61 -16.73 1.42 -5.25
C GLY A 61 -15.55 1.79 -4.34
N LEU A 62 -14.93 2.95 -4.52
CA LEU A 62 -13.81 3.39 -3.66
C LEU A 62 -14.32 3.62 -2.23
N THR A 63 -13.71 2.94 -1.24
CA THR A 63 -14.12 3.02 0.17
C THR A 63 -13.08 3.69 1.05
N PHE A 64 -11.81 3.34 0.88
CA PHE A 64 -10.72 3.88 1.70
C PHE A 64 -9.51 4.23 0.86
N VAL A 65 -8.85 5.34 1.22
CA VAL A 65 -7.54 5.75 0.75
C VAL A 65 -6.69 6.08 1.97
N ARG A 66 -5.49 5.50 2.05
CA ARG A 66 -4.50 5.78 3.10
C ARG A 66 -3.17 6.12 2.47
N GLY A 67 -2.50 7.13 2.99
CA GLY A 67 -1.14 7.45 2.58
C GLY A 67 -0.13 6.56 3.30
N CYS A 68 0.93 6.18 2.60
CA CYS A 68 2.08 5.55 3.20
C CYS A 68 3.38 6.05 2.57
N GLU A 69 4.47 5.90 3.29
CA GLU A 69 5.81 6.26 2.84
C GLU A 69 6.70 5.01 2.83
N ILE A 70 7.45 4.79 1.75
CA ILE A 70 8.34 3.64 1.61
C ILE A 70 9.50 3.75 2.62
N GLU A 71 9.63 2.74 3.49
CA GLU A 71 10.86 2.51 4.27
C GLU A 71 11.91 1.80 3.40
N GLY A 72 11.46 0.82 2.60
CA GLY A 72 12.26 0.13 1.60
C GLY A 72 11.69 -1.24 1.24
N MET A 73 12.30 -1.91 0.26
CA MET A 73 11.93 -3.26 -0.16
C MET A 73 12.59 -4.30 0.74
N LEU A 74 11.88 -5.40 1.02
CA LEU A 74 12.38 -6.48 1.88
C LEU A 74 13.12 -7.56 1.09
N ASP A 75 14.15 -8.12 1.71
CA ASP A 75 14.80 -9.35 1.28
C ASP A 75 14.01 -10.59 1.72
N GLN A 76 14.52 -11.77 1.37
CA GLN A 76 13.91 -13.06 1.75
C GLN A 76 13.91 -13.32 3.26
N ASN A 77 14.71 -12.58 4.03
CA ASN A 77 14.81 -12.68 5.48
C ASN A 77 13.93 -11.63 6.20
N GLY A 78 13.15 -10.83 5.46
CA GLY A 78 12.30 -9.77 6.02
C GLY A 78 13.07 -8.52 6.47
N ARG A 79 14.32 -8.36 6.02
CA ARG A 79 15.16 -7.18 6.27
C ARG A 79 15.00 -6.18 5.14
N VAL A 80 15.00 -4.89 5.48
CA VAL A 80 15.01 -3.83 4.45
C VAL A 80 16.33 -3.92 3.71
N ILE A 81 16.26 -4.02 2.38
CA ILE A 81 17.41 -4.00 1.49
C ILE A 81 17.98 -2.58 1.54
N GLU A 82 19.24 -2.46 1.93
CA GLU A 82 19.94 -1.18 1.92
C GLU A 82 20.16 -0.70 0.49
N GLU A 83 20.12 0.63 0.30
CA GLU A 83 20.48 1.21 -0.99
C GLU A 83 21.96 0.96 -1.26
N GLY A 84 22.23 0.10 -2.23
CA GLY A 84 23.57 -0.22 -2.70
C GLY A 84 23.91 0.48 -4.03
N PRO A 85 25.17 0.36 -4.49
CA PRO A 85 25.54 0.80 -5.82
C PRO A 85 24.76 0.03 -6.89
N GLU A 86 24.42 0.70 -7.99
CA GLU A 86 23.79 0.04 -9.14
C GLU A 86 24.77 -0.91 -9.84
N PRO A 87 24.31 -2.07 -10.34
CA PRO A 87 22.93 -2.54 -10.34
C PRO A 87 22.49 -3.19 -9.02
N LYS A 88 21.26 -2.90 -8.57
CA LYS A 88 20.64 -3.60 -7.45
C LYS A 88 20.63 -5.12 -7.66
N PRO A 89 20.74 -5.93 -6.59
CA PRO A 89 20.67 -7.39 -6.70
C PRO A 89 19.36 -7.86 -7.33
N ALA A 90 19.44 -8.80 -8.27
CA ALA A 90 18.26 -9.41 -8.86
C ALA A 90 17.53 -10.28 -7.82
N LEU A 91 16.31 -9.87 -7.46
CA LEU A 91 15.47 -10.64 -6.54
C LEU A 91 14.75 -11.77 -7.30
N PRO A 92 14.80 -13.02 -6.82
CA PRO A 92 14.12 -14.12 -7.49
C PRO A 92 12.59 -13.98 -7.44
N GLY A 93 11.92 -14.56 -8.43
CA GLY A 93 10.46 -14.60 -8.53
C GLY A 93 9.79 -13.25 -8.78
N GLU A 94 8.46 -13.23 -8.63
CA GLU A 94 7.60 -12.09 -8.96
C GLU A 94 7.02 -11.37 -7.74
N LYS A 95 7.18 -11.91 -6.53
CA LYS A 95 6.70 -11.26 -5.31
C LYS A 95 7.70 -10.22 -4.82
N ARG A 96 7.22 -9.03 -4.50
CA ARG A 96 7.98 -7.99 -3.81
C ARG A 96 7.21 -7.53 -2.58
N THR A 97 7.91 -7.39 -1.46
CA THR A 97 7.34 -6.88 -0.23
C THR A 97 8.02 -5.56 0.11
N PHE A 98 7.21 -4.52 0.33
CA PHE A 98 7.65 -3.19 0.69
C PHE A 98 7.25 -2.91 2.13
N ARG A 99 8.20 -2.50 2.94
CA ARG A 99 7.91 -1.98 4.26
C ARG A 99 7.59 -0.50 4.15
N VAL A 100 6.50 -0.08 4.79
CA VAL A 100 5.98 1.29 4.71
C VAL A 100 5.68 1.87 6.09
N TRP A 101 5.80 3.18 6.20
CA TRP A 101 5.27 3.98 7.30
C TRP A 101 3.83 4.37 7.00
N LEU A 102 2.94 4.21 7.97
CA LEU A 102 1.57 4.71 7.89
C LEU A 102 1.42 6.03 8.64
N ASP A 103 0.51 6.89 8.18
CA ASP A 103 0.16 8.12 8.88
C ASP A 103 -0.41 7.79 10.28
N CYS A 104 0.29 8.22 11.33
CA CYS A 104 -0.05 7.91 12.72
C CYS A 104 -1.33 8.62 13.20
N ASN A 105 -1.67 9.79 12.64
CA ASN A 105 -2.90 10.50 12.97
C ASN A 105 -4.10 9.78 12.36
N GLN A 106 -3.98 9.36 11.11
CA GLN A 106 -5.01 8.60 10.42
C GLN A 106 -5.20 7.22 11.06
N TYR A 107 -4.12 6.54 11.41
CA TYR A 107 -4.18 5.27 12.15
C TYR A 107 -4.90 5.41 13.49
N ARG A 108 -4.65 6.49 14.24
CA ARG A 108 -5.37 6.74 15.51
C ARG A 108 -6.87 6.94 15.29
N LEU A 109 -7.25 7.75 14.31
CA LEU A 109 -8.67 7.97 13.97
C LEU A 109 -9.35 6.67 13.54
N ASP A 110 -8.65 5.84 12.76
CA ASP A 110 -9.13 4.53 12.38
C ASP A 110 -9.30 3.62 13.60
N MET A 111 -8.34 3.58 14.52
CA MET A 111 -8.47 2.78 15.74
C MET A 111 -9.60 3.26 16.67
N ASP A 112 -9.79 4.58 16.78
CA ASP A 112 -10.90 5.17 17.52
C ASP A 112 -12.25 4.77 16.88
N ASN A 113 -12.33 4.74 15.54
CA ASN A 113 -13.51 4.29 14.80
C ASN A 113 -13.77 2.78 14.96
N ALA A 114 -12.72 1.95 14.90
CA ALA A 114 -12.79 0.50 15.09
C ALA A 114 -13.33 0.16 16.49
N ASN A 115 -12.82 0.85 17.53
CA ASN A 115 -13.31 0.71 18.91
C ASN A 115 -14.77 1.14 19.09
N GLN A 116 -15.28 2.00 18.22
CA GLN A 116 -16.69 2.41 18.16
C GLN A 116 -17.55 1.50 17.26
N GLY A 117 -16.98 0.40 16.74
CA GLY A 117 -17.68 -0.55 15.87
C GLY A 117 -17.94 -0.03 14.45
N LYS A 118 -17.26 1.03 14.02
CA LYS A 118 -17.34 1.53 12.64
C LYS A 118 -16.40 0.73 11.75
N GLU A 119 -16.80 0.56 10.48
CA GLU A 119 -15.98 -0.13 9.50
C GLU A 119 -14.67 0.63 9.24
N VAL A 120 -13.56 -0.09 9.40
CA VAL A 120 -12.20 0.37 9.09
C VAL A 120 -11.63 -0.50 7.97
N GLY A 121 -10.76 0.06 7.13
CA GLY A 121 -10.03 -0.73 6.15
C GLY A 121 -9.29 -1.87 6.85
N HIS A 122 -9.55 -3.11 6.46
CA HIS A 122 -9.12 -4.34 7.15
C HIS A 122 -7.59 -4.56 7.27
N TYR A 123 -6.77 -3.61 6.83
CA TYR A 123 -5.29 -3.65 6.85
C TYR A 123 -4.67 -3.08 8.14
N LEU A 124 -5.42 -3.07 9.25
CA LEU A 124 -4.92 -2.61 10.56
C LEU A 124 -4.23 -3.71 11.40
N LEU A 125 -3.96 -4.88 10.82
CA LEU A 125 -3.20 -5.98 11.44
C LEU A 125 -2.03 -6.40 10.57
#